data_AF-A0A2T6BD91-F1
#
_entry.id   AF-A0A2T6BD91-F1
#
_cell.length_a   1.000
_cell.length_b   1.000
_cell.length_c   1.000
_cell.angle_alpha   90.00
_cell.angle_beta   90.00
_cell.angle_gamma   90.00
#
_symmetry.space_group_name_H-M   'P 1'
#
loop_
_entity.id
_entity.type
_entity.pdbx_description
1 polymer ?
#
loop_
_entity_poly.entity_id
_entity_poly.type
_entity_poly.pdbx_seq_one_letter_code
_entity_poly.pdbx_strand_id
1 'polypeptide(L)'
;MRGIRTYTIALLLGMGLAAQAAAFPNSPSQRAQLFATCAGRLGALEEHQRMFDGPASERTLAFKQQFEALLDAVMPDAMEYGMPGRLALTWRITAKMAQSRLLTRATFAQDPRSVALAREASAQLIAECNEVVLPPASAPNGMVFPAKAP
;
A
#
# COMPACT_ATOMS: atom_id res chain seq x y z
N MET A 1 -45.87 25.87 -10.16
CA MET A 1 -45.31 24.80 -9.30
C MET A 1 -44.39 23.85 -10.10
N ARG A 2 -43.33 24.35 -10.76
CA ARG A 2 -42.37 23.53 -11.54
C ARG A 2 -40.92 23.64 -11.06
N GLY A 3 -40.57 24.68 -10.29
CA GLY A 3 -39.20 24.90 -9.81
C GLY A 3 -38.74 23.93 -8.71
N ILE A 4 -39.63 23.51 -7.80
CA ILE A 4 -39.26 22.66 -6.66
C ILE A 4 -38.71 21.29 -7.09
N ARG A 5 -39.20 20.74 -8.22
CA ARG A 5 -38.72 19.47 -8.79
C ARG A 5 -37.33 19.60 -9.45
N THR A 6 -36.99 20.77 -9.95
CA THR A 6 -35.68 21.04 -10.55
C THR A 6 -34.59 21.16 -9.48
N TYR A 7 -34.91 21.78 -8.34
CA TYR A 7 -33.98 21.89 -7.22
C TYR A 7 -33.66 20.53 -6.58
N THR A 8 -34.63 19.61 -6.50
CA THR A 8 -34.39 18.27 -5.94
C THR A 8 -33.44 17.41 -6.78
N ILE A 9 -33.46 17.55 -8.12
CA ILE A 9 -32.56 16.79 -9.01
C ILE A 9 -31.14 17.33 -8.91
N ALA A 10 -30.97 18.66 -8.86
CA ALA A 10 -29.65 19.29 -8.71
C ALA A 10 -29.00 18.97 -7.35
N LEU A 11 -29.79 18.88 -6.27
CA LEU A 11 -29.28 18.55 -4.93
C LEU A 11 -28.81 17.08 -4.84
N LEU A 12 -29.54 16.15 -5.47
CA LEU A 12 -29.19 14.72 -5.49
C LEU A 12 -27.95 14.43 -6.36
N LEU A 13 -27.71 15.20 -7.41
CA LEU A 13 -26.53 15.02 -8.27
C LEU A 13 -25.22 15.50 -7.62
N GLY A 14 -25.28 16.49 -6.72
CA GLY A 14 -24.10 17.02 -6.02
C GLY A 14 -23.57 16.12 -4.90
N MET A 15 -24.44 15.27 -4.31
CA MET A 15 -24.10 14.47 -3.13
C MET A 15 -23.44 13.12 -3.47
N GLY A 16 -23.50 12.68 -4.73
CA GLY A 16 -22.90 11.42 -5.21
C GLY A 16 -21.41 11.50 -5.57
N LEU A 17 -20.81 12.69 -5.56
CA LEU A 17 -19.40 12.94 -5.94
C LEU A 17 -18.47 13.16 -4.75
N ALA A 18 -18.88 12.79 -3.53
CA ALA A 18 -17.95 12.63 -2.42
C ALA A 18 -17.06 11.42 -2.69
N ALA A 19 -16.05 11.62 -3.54
CA ALA A 19 -14.91 10.75 -3.66
C ALA A 19 -14.44 10.44 -2.23
N GLN A 20 -14.35 9.16 -1.89
CA GLN A 20 -13.78 8.72 -0.63
C GLN A 20 -12.29 9.06 -0.70
N ALA A 21 -11.94 10.31 -0.39
CA ALA A 21 -10.56 10.68 -0.17
C ALA A 21 -10.07 9.80 0.98
N ALA A 22 -9.09 8.94 0.70
CA ALA A 22 -8.42 8.19 1.74
C ALA A 22 -7.90 9.21 2.75
N ALA A 23 -8.51 9.21 3.95
CA ALA A 23 -8.16 10.17 4.97
C ALA A 23 -6.69 9.95 5.33
N PHE A 24 -5.85 10.95 5.04
CA PHE A 24 -4.44 10.87 5.38
C PHE A 24 -4.29 10.71 6.91
N PRO A 25 -3.28 9.96 7.40
CA PRO A 25 -3.12 9.74 8.83
C PRO A 25 -2.94 11.05 9.60
N ASN A 26 -3.85 11.31 10.55
CA ASN A 26 -3.96 12.60 11.23
C ASN A 26 -3.10 12.70 12.49
N SER A 27 -2.53 11.59 12.98
CA SER A 27 -1.60 11.58 14.11
C SER A 27 -0.23 11.02 13.76
N PRO A 28 0.85 11.41 14.48
CA PRO A 28 2.18 10.83 14.30
C PRO A 28 2.19 9.31 14.43
N SER A 29 1.43 8.74 15.38
CA SER A 29 1.35 7.28 15.56
C SER A 29 0.66 6.58 14.38
N GLN A 30 -0.37 7.18 13.78
CA GLN A 30 -1.02 6.62 12.59
C GLN A 30 -0.08 6.69 11.36
N ARG A 31 0.70 7.77 11.21
CA ARG A 31 1.74 7.87 10.17
C ARG A 31 2.81 6.79 10.38
N ALA A 32 3.30 6.62 11.61
CA ALA A 32 4.25 5.56 11.95
C ALA A 32 3.71 4.17 11.60
N GLN A 33 2.42 3.90 11.89
CA GLN A 33 1.77 2.65 11.53
C GLN A 33 1.71 2.41 10.03
N LEU A 34 1.33 3.44 9.26
CA LEU A 34 1.27 3.37 7.81
C LEU A 34 2.65 3.07 7.22
N PHE A 35 3.66 3.85 7.60
CA PHE A 35 5.02 3.70 7.06
C PHE A 35 5.66 2.37 7.45
N ALA A 36 5.49 1.94 8.71
CA ALA A 36 5.92 0.63 9.17
C ALA A 36 5.26 -0.52 8.37
N THR A 37 3.95 -0.42 8.13
CA THR A 37 3.20 -1.42 7.38
C THR A 37 3.67 -1.50 5.93
N CYS A 38 3.85 -0.35 5.27
CA CYS A 38 4.31 -0.30 3.88
C CYS A 38 5.77 -0.77 3.73
N ALA A 39 6.66 -0.39 4.64
CA ALA A 39 8.03 -0.93 4.68
C ALA A 39 8.02 -2.47 4.82
N GLY A 40 7.13 -3.02 5.65
CA GLY A 40 6.96 -4.47 5.80
C GLY A 40 6.51 -5.16 4.50
N ARG A 41 5.44 -4.67 3.87
CA ARG A 41 4.90 -5.24 2.61
C ARG A 41 5.94 -5.18 1.49
N LEU A 42 6.58 -4.01 1.29
CA LEU A 42 7.61 -3.83 0.27
C LEU A 42 8.84 -4.72 0.56
N GLY A 43 9.20 -4.91 1.83
CA GLY A 43 10.27 -5.84 2.22
C GLY A 43 9.98 -7.31 1.89
N ALA A 44 8.71 -7.74 1.90
CA ALA A 44 8.33 -9.07 1.43
C ALA A 44 8.38 -9.17 -0.10
N LEU A 45 7.88 -8.15 -0.80
CA LEU A 45 7.87 -8.11 -2.26
C LEU A 45 9.29 -8.09 -2.83
N GLU A 46 10.18 -7.29 -2.25
CA GLU A 46 11.58 -7.19 -2.64
C GLU A 46 12.31 -8.54 -2.52
N GLU A 47 12.17 -9.21 -1.37
CA GLU A 47 12.76 -10.54 -1.15
C GLU A 47 12.22 -11.58 -2.15
N HIS A 48 10.93 -11.53 -2.44
CA HIS A 48 10.31 -12.39 -3.44
C HIS A 48 10.83 -12.11 -4.86
N GLN A 49 10.92 -10.84 -5.26
CA GLN A 49 11.45 -10.43 -6.55
C GLN A 49 12.93 -10.78 -6.69
N ARG A 50 13.73 -10.66 -5.64
CA ARG A 50 15.13 -11.13 -5.68
C ARG A 50 15.23 -12.61 -6.05
N MET A 51 14.25 -13.41 -5.67
CA MET A 51 14.20 -14.84 -5.97
C MET A 51 13.70 -15.16 -7.39
N PHE A 52 12.79 -14.35 -7.95
CA PHE A 52 12.08 -14.68 -9.20
C PHE A 52 12.19 -13.65 -10.35
N ASP A 53 12.48 -12.38 -10.05
CA ASP A 53 12.36 -11.23 -10.95
C ASP A 53 13.42 -10.15 -10.62
N GLY A 54 14.68 -10.58 -10.47
CA GLY A 54 15.79 -9.82 -9.87
C GLY A 54 15.84 -8.30 -10.14
N PRO A 55 15.71 -7.81 -11.39
CA PRO A 55 15.74 -6.38 -11.67
C PRO A 55 14.58 -5.57 -11.04
N ALA A 56 13.42 -6.17 -10.80
CA ALA A 56 12.31 -5.50 -10.12
C ALA A 56 12.60 -5.25 -8.63
N SER A 57 13.45 -6.09 -8.02
CA SER A 57 13.86 -6.04 -6.62
C SER A 57 14.48 -4.68 -6.25
N GLU A 58 15.35 -4.14 -7.11
CA GLU A 58 16.05 -2.88 -6.85
C GLU A 58 15.08 -1.68 -6.77
N ARG A 59 14.05 -1.67 -7.62
CA ARG A 59 13.01 -0.63 -7.56
C ARG A 59 12.20 -0.75 -6.29
N THR A 60 11.77 -1.96 -5.91
CA THR A 60 11.04 -2.18 -4.66
C THR A 60 11.88 -1.85 -3.44
N LEU A 61 13.19 -2.12 -3.48
CA LEU A 61 14.13 -1.76 -2.43
C LEU A 61 14.18 -0.24 -2.22
N ALA A 62 14.24 0.54 -3.31
CA ALA A 62 14.23 2.00 -3.22
C ALA A 62 12.93 2.54 -2.59
N PHE A 63 11.77 1.99 -2.97
CA PHE A 63 10.49 2.34 -2.32
C PHE A 63 10.45 1.93 -0.84
N LYS A 64 10.93 0.73 -0.50
CA LYS A 64 11.03 0.27 0.89
C LYS A 64 11.86 1.24 1.73
N GLN A 65 13.02 1.66 1.22
CA GLN A 65 13.92 2.59 1.91
C GLN A 65 13.30 3.97 2.15
N GLN A 66 12.45 4.45 1.23
CA GLN A 66 11.71 5.70 1.43
C GLN A 66 10.76 5.60 2.63
N PHE A 67 10.01 4.50 2.74
CA PHE A 67 9.13 4.28 3.89
C PHE A 67 9.90 4.09 5.20
N GLU A 68 11.06 3.43 5.16
CA GLU A 68 11.94 3.31 6.34
C GLU A 68 12.44 4.69 6.80
N ALA A 69 12.86 5.55 5.87
CA ALA A 69 13.28 6.92 6.19
C ALA A 69 12.13 7.78 6.74
N LEU A 70 10.93 7.68 6.16
CA LEU A 70 9.73 8.37 6.66
C LEU A 70 9.32 7.88 8.05
N LEU A 71 9.43 6.57 8.29
CA LEU A 71 9.20 5.99 9.61
C LEU A 71 10.18 6.58 10.62
N ASP A 72 11.47 6.54 10.33
CA ASP A 72 12.52 7.04 11.23
C ASP A 72 12.30 8.53 11.55
N ALA A 73 11.85 9.32 10.57
CA ALA A 73 11.54 10.74 10.77
C ALA A 73 10.34 11.00 11.70
N VAL A 74 9.30 10.14 11.67
CA VAL A 74 8.07 10.35 12.47
C VAL A 74 8.13 9.67 13.85
N MET A 75 9.08 8.76 14.07
CA MET A 75 9.20 8.01 15.33
C MET A 75 9.30 8.89 16.59
N PRO A 76 10.10 9.99 16.63
CA PRO A 76 10.16 10.86 17.80
C PRO A 76 8.79 11.43 18.18
N ASP A 77 8.08 12.03 17.21
CA ASP A 77 6.75 12.60 17.41
C ASP A 77 5.73 11.53 17.82
N ALA A 78 5.81 10.33 17.25
CA ALA A 78 4.93 9.22 17.59
C ALA A 78 5.14 8.76 19.04
N MET A 79 6.38 8.70 19.50
CA MET A 79 6.72 8.33 20.87
C MET A 79 6.29 9.41 21.86
N GLU A 80 6.50 10.69 21.54
CA GLU A 80 6.00 11.82 22.34
C GLU A 80 4.47 11.83 22.42
N TYR A 81 3.79 11.45 21.33
CA TYR A 81 2.34 11.23 21.29
C TYR A 81 1.86 10.00 22.09
N GLY A 82 2.77 9.25 22.71
CA GLY A 82 2.46 8.11 23.58
C GLY A 82 2.49 6.74 22.91
N MET A 83 2.99 6.62 21.67
CA MET A 83 3.18 5.34 21.00
C MET A 83 4.41 4.59 21.55
N PRO A 84 4.29 3.32 21.98
CA PRO A 84 5.45 2.52 22.35
C PRO A 84 6.37 2.27 21.14
N GLY A 85 7.66 2.58 21.26
CA GLY A 85 8.61 2.47 20.14
C GLY A 85 8.69 1.07 19.49
N ARG A 86 8.52 0.00 20.29
CA ARG A 86 8.53 -1.39 19.78
C ARG A 86 7.37 -1.69 18.83
N LEU A 87 6.27 -0.93 18.90
CA LEU A 87 5.07 -1.20 18.14
C LEU A 87 5.29 -1.03 16.62
N ALA A 88 6.17 -0.11 16.22
CA ALA A 88 6.57 0.07 14.82
C ALA A 88 7.22 -1.20 14.23
N LEU A 89 8.09 -1.86 15.00
CA LEU A 89 8.72 -3.12 14.59
C LEU A 89 7.68 -4.24 14.46
N THR A 90 6.73 -4.32 15.38
CA THR A 90 5.62 -5.29 15.31
C THR A 90 4.82 -5.11 14.02
N TRP A 91 4.43 -3.89 13.67
CA TRP A 91 3.70 -3.63 12.42
C TRP A 91 4.50 -4.02 11.18
N ARG A 92 5.81 -3.68 11.12
CA ARG A 92 6.69 -4.10 10.02
C ARG A 92 6.72 -5.62 9.86
N ILE A 93 6.94 -6.35 10.95
CA ILE A 93 7.05 -7.81 10.92
C ILE A 93 5.70 -8.44 10.51
N THR A 94 4.60 -8.01 11.12
CA THR A 94 3.27 -8.56 10.81
C THR A 94 2.90 -8.31 9.35
N ALA A 95 3.12 -7.10 8.85
CA ALA A 95 2.85 -6.75 7.46
C ALA A 95 3.72 -7.54 6.47
N LYS A 96 5.03 -7.69 6.77
CA LYS A 96 5.95 -8.50 5.96
C LYS A 96 5.46 -9.94 5.89
N MET A 97 5.16 -10.56 7.04
CA MET A 97 4.69 -11.95 7.10
C MET A 97 3.37 -12.16 6.35
N ALA A 98 2.42 -11.24 6.47
CA ALA A 98 1.15 -11.31 5.73
C ALA A 98 1.38 -11.25 4.21
N GLN A 99 2.21 -10.31 3.76
CA GLN A 99 2.52 -10.15 2.34
C GLN A 99 3.29 -11.35 1.78
N SER A 100 4.28 -11.88 2.51
CA SER A 100 5.00 -13.10 2.11
C SER A 100 4.05 -14.28 1.93
N ARG A 101 3.00 -14.41 2.76
CA ARG A 101 2.00 -15.48 2.61
C ARG A 101 1.18 -15.33 1.32
N LEU A 102 0.81 -14.10 0.94
CA LEU A 102 0.13 -13.84 -0.32
C LEU A 102 1.02 -14.17 -1.51
N LEU A 103 2.29 -13.73 -1.48
CA LEU A 103 3.25 -14.00 -2.54
C LEU A 103 3.51 -15.51 -2.71
N THR A 104 3.79 -16.22 -1.61
CA THR A 104 3.95 -17.68 -1.62
C THR A 104 2.71 -18.37 -2.19
N ARG A 105 1.50 -17.94 -1.81
CA ARG A 105 0.25 -18.51 -2.33
C ARG A 105 0.06 -18.21 -3.81
N ALA A 106 0.43 -17.02 -4.27
CA ALA A 106 0.37 -16.64 -5.68
C ALA A 106 1.37 -17.41 -6.56
N THR A 107 2.47 -17.89 -5.97
CA THR A 107 3.50 -18.66 -6.71
C THR A 107 3.27 -20.16 -6.68
N PHE A 108 2.81 -20.71 -5.54
CA PHE A 108 2.86 -22.15 -5.29
C PHE A 108 1.50 -22.82 -5.05
N ALA A 109 0.39 -22.08 -4.99
CA ALA A 109 -0.93 -22.73 -4.83
C ALA A 109 -1.33 -23.52 -6.09
N GLN A 110 -2.04 -24.63 -5.90
CA GLN A 110 -2.49 -25.50 -7.00
C GLN A 110 -3.81 -25.01 -7.62
N ASP A 111 -4.71 -24.47 -6.80
CA ASP A 111 -5.99 -23.93 -7.28
C ASP A 111 -5.76 -22.59 -8.01
N PRO A 112 -6.11 -22.48 -9.31
CA PRO A 112 -5.92 -21.25 -10.09
C PRO A 112 -6.68 -20.05 -9.51
N ARG A 113 -7.85 -20.28 -8.89
CA ARG A 113 -8.62 -19.20 -8.28
C ARG A 113 -7.89 -18.62 -7.07
N SER A 114 -7.38 -19.50 -6.21
CA SER A 114 -6.53 -19.14 -5.08
C SER A 114 -5.28 -18.35 -5.50
N VAL A 115 -4.63 -18.74 -6.60
CA VAL A 115 -3.49 -18.00 -7.17
C VAL A 115 -3.91 -16.59 -7.59
N ALA A 116 -5.00 -16.47 -8.36
CA ALA A 116 -5.48 -15.19 -8.86
C ALA A 116 -5.84 -14.22 -7.72
N LEU A 117 -6.59 -14.70 -6.72
CA LEU A 117 -6.98 -13.90 -5.56
C LEU A 117 -5.78 -13.44 -4.73
N ALA A 118 -4.79 -14.33 -4.50
CA ALA A 118 -3.59 -13.97 -3.74
C ALA A 118 -2.73 -12.94 -4.48
N ARG A 119 -2.63 -13.05 -5.81
CA ARG A 119 -1.93 -12.09 -6.67
C ARG A 119 -2.61 -10.73 -6.64
N GLU A 120 -3.93 -10.71 -6.81
CA GLU A 120 -4.72 -9.49 -6.79
C GLU A 120 -4.62 -8.78 -5.43
N ALA A 121 -4.82 -9.50 -4.33
CA ALA A 121 -4.69 -8.93 -2.99
C ALA A 121 -3.27 -8.39 -2.74
N SER A 122 -2.23 -9.13 -3.13
CA SER A 122 -0.84 -8.68 -3.03
C SER A 122 -0.61 -7.37 -3.81
N ALA A 123 -1.13 -7.28 -5.03
CA ALA A 123 -0.99 -6.11 -5.88
C ALA A 123 -1.74 -4.89 -5.32
N GLN A 124 -2.97 -5.08 -4.83
CA GLN A 124 -3.78 -4.01 -4.23
C GLN A 124 -3.07 -3.42 -2.99
N LEU A 125 -2.58 -4.26 -2.07
CA LEU A 125 -1.91 -3.80 -0.86
C LEU A 125 -0.59 -3.04 -1.13
N ILE A 126 0.07 -3.33 -2.25
CA ILE A 126 1.26 -2.60 -2.70
C ILE A 126 0.88 -1.30 -3.41
N ALA A 127 -0.18 -1.32 -4.22
CA ALA A 127 -0.73 -0.12 -4.85
C ALA A 127 -1.13 0.93 -3.80
N GLU A 128 -1.82 0.52 -2.73
CA GLU A 128 -2.14 1.38 -1.58
C GLU A 128 -0.89 2.08 -1.01
N CYS A 129 0.23 1.36 -0.89
CA CYS A 129 1.47 1.97 -0.40
C CYS A 129 2.06 2.95 -1.42
N ASN A 130 1.97 2.66 -2.71
CA ASN A 130 2.50 3.54 -3.75
C ASN A 130 1.70 4.84 -3.91
N GLU A 131 0.47 4.91 -3.42
CA GLU A 131 -0.34 6.13 -3.40
C GLU A 131 0.06 7.10 -2.27
N VAL A 132 0.79 6.62 -1.26
CA VAL A 132 1.16 7.44 -0.08
C VAL A 132 2.37 8.33 -0.35
N VAL A 133 3.30 7.90 -1.20
CA VAL A 133 4.55 8.60 -1.49
C VAL A 133 4.63 8.87 -2.98
N LEU A 134 5.03 10.09 -3.35
CA LEU A 134 5.25 10.44 -4.75
C LEU A 134 6.34 9.52 -5.33
N PRO A 135 6.10 8.85 -6.47
CA PRO A 135 7.14 8.06 -7.11
C PRO A 135 8.34 8.97 -7.44
N PRO A 136 9.58 8.52 -7.25
CA PRO A 136 10.74 9.33 -7.59
C PRO A 136 10.70 9.69 -9.08
N ALA A 137 11.18 10.89 -9.45
CA ALA A 137 11.10 11.45 -10.80
C ALA A 137 11.75 10.57 -11.90
N SER A 138 12.48 9.52 -11.52
CA SER A 138 13.08 8.51 -12.41
C SER A 138 12.22 7.26 -12.65
N ALA A 139 11.00 7.19 -12.11
CA ALA A 139 10.10 6.05 -12.32
C ALA A 139 9.30 6.23 -13.64
N PRO A 140 9.52 5.40 -14.69
CA PRO A 140 8.64 5.42 -15.85
C PRO A 140 7.24 4.97 -15.43
N ASN A 141 6.24 5.78 -15.83
CA ASN A 141 4.82 5.50 -15.66
C ASN A 141 4.47 4.06 -16.03
N GLY A 142 3.83 3.34 -15.11
CA GLY A 142 3.20 2.05 -15.41
C GLY A 142 3.70 0.93 -14.52
N MET A 143 3.07 0.77 -13.35
CA MET A 143 2.92 -0.55 -12.76
C MET A 143 2.03 -1.40 -13.68
N VAL A 144 2.63 -1.97 -14.71
CA VAL A 144 2.07 -3.11 -15.43
C VAL A 144 2.85 -4.31 -14.92
N PHE A 145 2.25 -5.08 -14.02
CA PHE A 145 2.65 -6.46 -13.83
C PHE A 145 2.66 -7.10 -15.22
N PRO A 146 3.77 -7.69 -15.70
CA PRO A 146 3.71 -8.45 -16.94
C PRO A 146 2.73 -9.61 -16.72
N ALA A 147 1.54 -9.48 -17.32
CA ALA A 147 0.70 -10.61 -17.65
C ALA A 147 1.48 -11.44 -18.67
N LYS A 148 2.36 -12.33 -18.18
CA LYS A 148 2.95 -13.36 -19.03
C LYS A 148 2.79 -14.73 -18.40
N ALA A 149 1.71 -15.38 -18.81
CA ALA A 149 1.67 -16.78 -19.21
C ALA A 149 0.96 -16.79 -20.58
N PRO A 150 1.33 -17.62 -21.56
CA PRO A 150 1.91 -18.96 -21.47
C PRO A 150 3.44 -19.04 -21.55
#